data_AF-A0A812JI28-F1
#
_entry.id   AF-A0A812JI28-F1
#
_cell.length_a   1.000
_cell.length_b   1.000
_cell.length_c   1.000
_cell.angle_alpha   90.00
_cell.angle_beta   90.00
_cell.angle_gamma   90.00
#
_symmetry.space_group_name_H-M   'P 1'
#
loop_
_entity.id
_entity.type
_entity.pdbx_description
1 polymer ?
#
loop_
_entity_poly.entity_id
_entity_poly.type
_entity_poly.pdbx_seq_one_letter_code
_entity_poly.pdbx_strand_id
1 'polypeptide(L)'
;MQMRGAPEPHNVLQEKGVLHQYYPGMFVIFVSHQWLSSVHPDPQGEQMRVLQKALAGVIDGTVQITEDIVSRSSDEKSLSSSERKQIADAFLFFDWFAIPQITARTHGVNEDTTKTDAALAVQSIPAYVELCDLFLALVPELTHKDSAQRVNYATWMSRGWCRAELWCRLLSNKSDSSVIVVHSATEAEFMFPLDWQSRSIVDGDFTVEADRTEVVRLGEMAVESKIRHLQDRGPLSHYRFWAALCPNLLRQQRKWSEMDAFLRHFKFGSLREAVHDDTGMNAVMCAVFSGDTNILRLLAGSRANMNHTLTGLNELGYYDTQTALMAATKSRQDVDVLAALLECRADVNGCARTGLTSLYLSRTPGHVKILLEHRANMPDYVLGGAASFACPDTVKALLSHRCDARKAAALHAVAMLSRSNGRALETAKLLLAHRANVNETHQPMGEMTWYCRNFGTG
;
A
#
# COMPACT_ATOMS: atom_id res chain seq x y z
N MET A 1 19.82 -6.61 -20.22
CA MET A 1 20.52 -7.36 -19.14
C MET A 1 21.26 -8.55 -19.73
N GLN A 2 22.55 -8.72 -19.43
CA GLN A 2 23.36 -9.86 -19.92
C GLN A 2 23.44 -11.04 -18.93
N MET A 3 22.98 -10.87 -17.68
CA MET A 3 22.94 -11.94 -16.69
C MET A 3 22.03 -13.08 -17.16
N ARG A 4 22.45 -14.34 -16.98
CA ARG A 4 21.64 -15.52 -17.33
C ARG A 4 21.68 -16.50 -16.15
N GLY A 5 20.54 -17.11 -15.84
CA GLY A 5 20.41 -18.05 -14.73
C GLY A 5 20.34 -17.35 -13.38
N ALA A 6 20.81 -18.04 -12.33
CA ALA A 6 20.81 -17.52 -10.97
C ALA A 6 21.72 -16.27 -10.86
N PRO A 7 21.27 -15.19 -10.19
CA PRO A 7 22.10 -14.02 -9.95
C PRO A 7 23.33 -14.37 -9.12
N GLU A 8 24.50 -13.98 -9.62
CA GLU A 8 25.77 -14.22 -8.92
C GLU A 8 25.97 -13.21 -7.77
N PRO A 9 26.67 -13.60 -6.69
CA PRO A 9 26.90 -12.73 -5.56
C PRO A 9 27.84 -11.56 -5.89
N HIS A 10 27.81 -10.53 -5.05
CA HIS A 10 28.58 -9.28 -5.22
C HIS A 10 30.05 -9.49 -5.62
N ASN A 11 30.80 -10.32 -4.89
CA ASN A 11 32.23 -10.53 -5.12
C ASN A 11 32.52 -11.07 -6.54
N VAL A 12 31.69 -12.00 -7.04
CA VAL A 12 31.83 -12.56 -8.39
C VAL A 12 31.55 -11.49 -9.45
N LEU A 13 30.52 -10.66 -9.24
CA LEU A 13 30.22 -9.57 -10.18
C LEU A 13 31.27 -8.45 -10.13
N GLN A 14 31.88 -8.22 -8.96
CA GLN A 14 33.00 -7.30 -8.79
C GLN A 14 34.24 -7.77 -9.57
N GLU A 15 34.60 -9.05 -9.46
CA GLU A 15 35.71 -9.66 -10.22
C GLU A 15 35.48 -9.60 -11.73
N LYS A 16 34.22 -9.71 -12.18
CA LYS A 16 33.83 -9.56 -13.58
C LYS A 16 33.81 -8.11 -14.07
N GLY A 17 33.96 -7.12 -13.18
CA GLY A 17 33.95 -5.70 -13.53
C GLY A 17 32.60 -5.19 -14.01
N VAL A 18 31.49 -5.82 -13.63
CA VAL A 18 30.12 -5.43 -14.06
C VAL A 18 29.35 -4.65 -12.98
N LEU A 19 29.96 -4.44 -11.81
CA LEU A 19 29.42 -3.56 -10.78
C LEU A 19 29.87 -2.12 -11.00
N HIS A 20 28.96 -1.18 -10.75
CA HIS A 20 29.19 0.25 -10.92
C HIS A 20 29.06 0.96 -9.57
N GLN A 21 30.04 1.78 -9.22
CA GLN A 21 29.92 2.69 -8.08
C GLN A 21 28.89 3.77 -8.43
N TYR A 22 28.00 4.09 -7.48
CA TYR A 22 27.01 5.14 -7.67
C TYR A 22 27.67 6.50 -7.95
N TYR A 23 27.08 7.25 -8.88
CA TYR A 23 27.42 8.64 -9.15
C TYR A 23 26.14 9.47 -9.36
N PRO A 24 26.15 10.78 -9.03
CA PRO A 24 25.00 11.65 -9.27
C PRO A 24 24.57 11.65 -10.74
N GLY A 25 23.28 11.40 -10.99
CA GLY A 25 22.71 11.30 -12.35
C GLY A 25 22.65 9.89 -12.92
N MET A 26 23.14 8.89 -12.18
CA MET A 26 22.92 7.47 -12.49
C MET A 26 21.44 7.12 -12.28
N PHE A 27 20.76 6.63 -13.31
CA PHE A 27 19.37 6.19 -13.19
C PHE A 27 19.33 4.77 -12.61
N VAL A 28 18.81 4.61 -11.40
CA VAL A 28 18.85 3.34 -10.65
C VAL A 28 17.44 2.83 -10.33
N ILE A 29 17.20 1.56 -10.65
CA ILE A 29 15.99 0.83 -10.28
C ILE A 29 16.29 -0.02 -9.04
N PHE A 30 15.61 0.28 -7.93
CA PHE A 30 15.61 -0.56 -6.74
C PHE A 30 14.68 -1.75 -6.94
N VAL A 31 15.22 -2.96 -6.89
CA VAL A 31 14.45 -4.20 -7.00
C VAL A 31 14.25 -4.80 -5.62
N SER A 32 13.04 -4.66 -5.08
CA SER A 32 12.62 -5.35 -3.85
C SER A 32 12.01 -6.70 -4.21
N HIS A 33 12.36 -7.74 -3.46
CA HIS A 33 11.92 -9.11 -3.74
C HIS A 33 11.94 -10.01 -2.50
N GLN A 34 11.30 -11.16 -2.60
CA GLN A 34 11.34 -12.20 -1.56
C GLN A 34 12.27 -13.33 -1.98
N TRP A 35 13.12 -13.81 -1.07
CA TRP A 35 14.01 -14.93 -1.34
C TRP A 35 13.24 -16.23 -1.59
N LEU A 36 13.72 -17.03 -2.55
CA LEU A 36 13.17 -18.34 -2.92
C LEU A 36 13.86 -19.52 -2.22
N SER A 37 14.90 -19.29 -1.43
CA SER A 37 15.51 -20.30 -0.57
C SER A 37 16.18 -19.67 0.64
N SER A 38 16.56 -20.51 1.60
CA SER A 38 17.26 -20.11 2.83
C SER A 38 18.70 -19.61 2.62
N VAL A 39 19.31 -19.93 1.47
CA VAL A 39 20.73 -19.66 1.20
C VAL A 39 20.97 -18.86 -0.07
N HIS A 40 19.95 -18.70 -0.92
CA HIS A 40 20.06 -17.97 -2.17
C HIS A 40 18.72 -17.30 -2.54
N PRO A 41 18.73 -16.03 -2.97
CA PRO A 41 17.50 -15.31 -3.31
C PRO A 41 16.72 -15.91 -4.48
N ASP A 42 17.43 -16.36 -5.52
CA ASP A 42 16.82 -16.89 -6.74
C ASP A 42 17.66 -18.05 -7.32
N PRO A 43 17.67 -19.24 -6.67
CA PRO A 43 18.62 -20.31 -6.96
C PRO A 43 18.49 -20.91 -8.36
N GLN A 44 17.36 -20.68 -9.03
CA GLN A 44 17.08 -21.16 -10.38
C GLN A 44 17.03 -20.02 -11.42
N GLY A 45 17.20 -18.76 -11.01
CA GLY A 45 17.11 -17.60 -11.91
C GLY A 45 15.68 -17.30 -12.39
N GLU A 46 14.66 -17.77 -11.68
CA GLU A 46 13.26 -17.62 -12.06
C GLU A 46 12.78 -16.17 -11.92
N GLN A 47 13.11 -15.51 -10.81
CA GLN A 47 12.80 -14.10 -10.61
C GLN A 47 13.57 -13.24 -11.60
N MET A 48 14.86 -13.51 -11.79
CA MET A 48 15.70 -12.77 -12.72
C MET A 48 15.17 -12.87 -14.15
N ARG A 49 14.71 -14.06 -14.57
CA ARG A 49 14.06 -14.26 -15.88
C ARG A 49 12.77 -13.47 -16.01
N VAL A 50 11.95 -13.38 -14.95
CA VAL A 50 10.72 -12.56 -14.96
C VAL A 50 11.08 -11.08 -15.09
N LEU A 51 11.99 -10.59 -14.25
CA LEU A 51 12.45 -9.19 -14.26
C LEU A 51 12.96 -8.78 -15.64
N GLN A 52 13.81 -9.61 -16.25
CA GLN A 52 14.37 -9.35 -17.57
C GLN A 52 13.31 -9.22 -18.66
N LYS A 53 12.35 -10.16 -18.69
CA LYS A 53 11.29 -10.15 -19.69
C LYS A 53 10.33 -8.99 -19.47
N ALA A 54 9.96 -8.71 -18.22
CA ALA A 54 9.08 -7.59 -17.88
C ALA A 54 9.73 -6.25 -18.25
N LEU A 55 10.99 -6.02 -17.88
CA LEU A 55 11.70 -4.79 -18.25
C LEU A 55 11.86 -4.66 -19.76
N ALA A 56 12.21 -5.74 -20.48
CA ALA A 56 12.26 -5.72 -21.94
C ALA A 56 10.90 -5.33 -22.55
N GLY A 57 9.81 -5.91 -22.04
CA GLY A 57 8.45 -5.58 -22.47
C GLY A 57 8.02 -4.16 -22.13
N VAL A 58 8.49 -3.60 -21.00
CA VAL A 58 8.24 -2.19 -20.66
C VAL A 58 8.99 -1.26 -21.62
N ILE A 59 10.24 -1.59 -21.95
CA ILE A 59 11.10 -0.83 -22.86
C ILE A 59 10.50 -0.81 -24.29
N ASP A 60 10.08 -1.97 -24.80
CA ASP A 60 9.49 -2.08 -26.15
C ASP A 60 8.00 -1.68 -26.21
N GLY A 61 7.35 -1.66 -25.05
CA GLY A 61 5.96 -1.27 -24.86
C GLY A 61 4.91 -2.36 -25.04
N THR A 62 5.32 -3.63 -25.09
CA THR A 62 4.42 -4.78 -25.00
C THR A 62 3.85 -4.98 -23.59
N VAL A 63 4.54 -4.49 -22.55
CA VAL A 63 4.05 -4.44 -21.16
C VAL A 63 3.71 -2.98 -20.82
N GLN A 64 2.44 -2.75 -20.53
CA GLN A 64 1.92 -1.44 -20.15
C GLN A 64 1.81 -1.36 -18.62
N ILE A 65 2.38 -0.30 -18.05
CA ILE A 65 2.26 -0.01 -16.62
C ILE A 65 1.27 1.13 -16.47
N THR A 66 0.12 0.81 -15.88
CA THR A 66 -0.98 1.74 -15.64
C THR A 66 -1.37 1.73 -14.17
N GLU A 67 -2.13 2.74 -13.74
CA GLU A 67 -2.73 2.75 -12.41
C GLU A 67 -3.69 1.57 -12.22
N ASP A 68 -3.76 1.06 -10.98
CA ASP A 68 -4.81 0.13 -10.56
C ASP A 68 -6.19 0.75 -10.85
N ILE A 69 -7.11 -0.08 -11.31
CA ILE A 69 -8.45 0.29 -11.77
C ILE A 69 -9.27 1.08 -10.74
N VAL A 70 -9.02 0.85 -9.45
CA VAL A 70 -9.68 1.51 -8.33
C VAL A 70 -9.04 2.87 -8.10
N SER A 71 -7.74 3.00 -8.28
CA SER A 71 -7.00 4.27 -8.16
C SER A 71 -7.06 5.18 -9.38
N ARG A 72 -7.48 4.68 -10.55
CA ARG A 72 -7.51 5.43 -11.81
C ARG A 72 -8.16 6.80 -11.66
N SER A 73 -7.35 7.84 -11.79
CA SER A 73 -7.83 9.21 -11.86
C SER A 73 -8.23 9.57 -13.30
N SER A 74 -8.85 10.73 -13.50
CA SER A 74 -9.12 11.25 -14.86
C SER A 74 -7.83 11.53 -15.66
N ASP A 75 -6.70 11.68 -14.96
CA ASP A 75 -5.36 11.84 -15.54
C ASP A 75 -4.58 10.53 -15.33
N GLU A 76 -4.74 9.58 -16.25
CA GLU A 76 -4.14 8.24 -16.14
C GLU A 76 -2.61 8.30 -16.06
N LYS A 77 -2.02 7.91 -14.92
CA LYS A 77 -0.57 7.73 -14.83
C LYS A 77 -0.15 6.50 -15.65
N SER A 78 0.68 6.75 -16.65
CA SER A 78 1.34 5.72 -17.46
C SER A 78 2.79 6.12 -17.72
N LEU A 79 3.65 5.13 -17.97
CA LEU A 79 5.05 5.40 -18.31
C LEU A 79 5.17 6.08 -19.68
N SER A 80 5.71 7.28 -19.67
CA SER A 80 6.06 8.08 -20.85
C SER A 80 7.15 7.39 -21.69
N SER A 81 7.24 7.78 -22.97
CA SER A 81 8.29 7.29 -23.86
C SER A 81 9.70 7.67 -23.38
N SER A 82 9.86 8.79 -22.67
CA SER A 82 11.13 9.19 -22.05
C SER A 82 11.52 8.30 -20.88
N GLU A 83 10.57 7.95 -20.00
CA GLU A 83 10.83 7.06 -18.86
C GLU A 83 11.20 5.66 -19.35
N ARG A 84 10.55 5.15 -20.39
CA ARG A 84 10.91 3.85 -21.00
C ARG A 84 12.34 3.83 -21.53
N LYS A 85 12.81 4.95 -22.11
CA LYS A 85 14.21 5.10 -22.55
C LYS A 85 15.17 5.13 -21.36
N GLN A 86 14.83 5.84 -20.29
CA GLN A 86 15.64 5.84 -19.07
C GLN A 86 15.74 4.45 -18.44
N ILE A 87 14.64 3.67 -18.45
CA ILE A 87 14.63 2.27 -18.00
C ILE A 87 15.56 1.39 -18.85
N ALA A 88 15.67 1.66 -20.16
CA ALA A 88 16.54 0.89 -21.04
C ALA A 88 18.03 1.02 -20.71
N ASP A 89 18.44 2.21 -20.24
CA ASP A 89 19.81 2.54 -19.84
C ASP A 89 20.03 2.45 -18.32
N ALA A 90 19.05 1.94 -17.58
CA ALA A 90 19.05 1.92 -16.13
C ALA A 90 20.03 0.89 -15.53
N PHE A 91 20.50 1.20 -14.33
CA PHE A 91 21.23 0.27 -13.47
C PHE A 91 20.27 -0.37 -12.46
N LEU A 92 20.59 -1.59 -12.03
CA LEU A 92 19.79 -2.30 -11.04
C LEU A 92 20.49 -2.28 -9.69
N PHE A 93 19.76 -1.84 -8.68
CA PHE A 93 20.05 -2.17 -7.29
C PHE A 93 19.27 -3.42 -6.92
N PHE A 94 19.98 -4.50 -6.64
CA PHE A 94 19.42 -5.77 -6.15
C PHE A 94 20.30 -6.20 -4.98
N ASP A 95 19.72 -6.34 -3.79
CA ASP A 95 20.42 -6.50 -2.51
C ASP A 95 21.58 -7.52 -2.56
N TRP A 96 21.36 -8.69 -3.17
CA TRP A 96 22.29 -9.81 -3.29
C TRP A 96 23.63 -9.46 -3.92
N PHE A 97 23.62 -8.58 -4.92
CA PHE A 97 24.83 -8.20 -5.65
C PHE A 97 25.19 -6.72 -5.54
N ALA A 98 24.25 -5.87 -5.13
CA ALA A 98 24.52 -4.45 -4.87
C ALA A 98 25.18 -4.24 -3.52
N ILE A 99 24.87 -5.09 -2.53
CA ILE A 99 25.49 -5.05 -1.20
C ILE A 99 26.58 -6.12 -1.14
N PRO A 100 27.80 -5.78 -0.71
CA PRO A 100 28.82 -6.76 -0.41
C PRO A 100 28.24 -7.80 0.55
N GLN A 101 28.13 -9.05 0.09
CA GLN A 101 27.73 -10.15 0.95
C GLN A 101 28.85 -10.34 1.95
N ILE A 102 28.68 -9.80 3.15
CA ILE A 102 29.68 -9.92 4.22
C ILE A 102 29.67 -11.38 4.66
N THR A 103 30.49 -12.15 3.96
CA THR A 103 30.78 -13.57 4.11
C THR A 103 29.64 -14.54 3.81
N ALA A 104 29.73 -15.15 2.64
CA ALA A 104 29.39 -16.55 2.51
C ALA A 104 30.26 -17.36 3.48
N ARG A 105 29.80 -17.54 4.73
CA ARG A 105 30.21 -18.57 5.72
C ARG A 105 31.58 -19.22 5.47
N THR A 106 32.64 -18.43 5.38
CA THR A 106 34.00 -18.95 5.20
C THR A 106 34.51 -19.31 6.58
N HIS A 107 34.92 -20.56 6.78
CA HIS A 107 35.52 -21.01 8.04
C HIS A 107 36.69 -20.08 8.41
N GLY A 108 36.55 -19.35 9.52
CA GLY A 108 37.61 -18.51 10.09
C GLY A 108 37.36 -17.00 10.14
N VAL A 109 36.20 -16.49 9.68
CA VAL A 109 35.87 -15.06 9.85
C VAL A 109 35.20 -14.80 11.20
N ASN A 110 35.63 -13.74 11.89
CA ASN A 110 35.18 -13.37 13.23
C ASN A 110 33.69 -12.95 13.20
N GLU A 111 32.84 -13.64 13.98
CA GLU A 111 31.38 -13.45 13.96
C GLU A 111 30.96 -12.01 14.28
N ASP A 112 31.74 -11.30 15.10
CA ASP A 112 31.39 -9.94 15.56
C ASP A 112 31.61 -8.87 14.48
N THR A 113 32.69 -8.95 13.70
CA THR A 113 32.97 -8.02 12.58
C THR A 113 31.94 -8.19 11.46
N THR A 114 31.55 -9.43 11.21
CA THR A 114 30.53 -9.82 10.24
C THR A 114 29.14 -9.26 10.59
N LYS A 115 28.78 -9.26 11.88
CA LYS A 115 27.55 -8.63 12.38
C LYS A 115 27.57 -7.10 12.24
N THR A 116 28.74 -6.48 12.36
CA THR A 116 28.85 -5.01 12.33
C THR A 116 28.61 -4.46 10.92
N ASP A 117 29.21 -5.07 9.90
CA ASP A 117 29.06 -4.61 8.52
C ASP A 117 27.67 -4.91 7.95
N ALA A 118 27.07 -6.05 8.33
CA ALA A 118 25.71 -6.39 7.89
C ALA A 118 24.68 -5.44 8.53
N ALA A 119 24.90 -5.06 9.80
CA ALA A 119 24.11 -4.03 10.46
C ALA A 119 24.28 -2.64 9.80
N LEU A 120 25.48 -2.30 9.32
CA LEU A 120 25.71 -1.05 8.58
C LEU A 120 25.01 -1.04 7.21
N ALA A 121 25.03 -2.16 6.48
CA ALA A 121 24.30 -2.30 5.21
C ALA A 121 22.77 -2.18 5.42
N VAL A 122 22.26 -2.79 6.50
CA VAL A 122 20.87 -2.67 6.96
C VAL A 122 20.49 -1.22 7.26
N GLN A 123 21.32 -0.49 8.01
CA GLN A 123 21.10 0.92 8.32
C GLN A 123 21.14 1.83 7.08
N SER A 124 21.75 1.35 5.99
CA SER A 124 21.89 2.10 4.74
C SER A 124 20.69 1.92 3.79
N ILE A 125 19.76 1.00 4.07
CA ILE A 125 18.60 0.73 3.20
C ILE A 125 17.77 2.00 2.90
N PRO A 126 17.41 2.85 3.87
CA PRO A 126 16.71 4.09 3.56
C PRO A 126 17.47 4.97 2.57
N ALA A 127 18.79 5.08 2.72
CA ALA A 127 19.64 5.85 1.82
C ALA A 127 19.70 5.22 0.42
N TYR A 128 19.80 3.90 0.29
CA TYR A 128 19.77 3.23 -1.01
C TYR A 128 18.44 3.45 -1.73
N VAL A 129 17.32 3.27 -1.02
CA VAL A 129 15.98 3.50 -1.58
C VAL A 129 15.79 4.97 -1.96
N GLU A 130 16.26 5.91 -1.13
CA GLU A 130 16.17 7.34 -1.41
C GLU A 130 17.05 7.77 -2.58
N LEU A 131 18.17 7.09 -2.86
CA LEU A 131 19.01 7.37 -4.03
C LEU A 131 18.42 6.81 -5.33
N CYS A 132 17.69 5.68 -5.29
CA CYS A 132 17.13 5.06 -6.50
C CYS A 132 15.95 5.83 -7.10
N ASP A 133 15.93 6.00 -8.42
CA ASP A 133 14.93 6.77 -9.16
C ASP A 133 13.59 6.02 -9.31
N LEU A 134 13.66 4.70 -9.40
CA LEU A 134 12.50 3.82 -9.56
C LEU A 134 12.51 2.74 -8.49
N PHE A 135 11.33 2.34 -8.02
CA PHE A 135 11.17 1.20 -7.12
C PHE A 135 10.29 0.15 -7.79
N LEU A 136 10.81 -1.08 -7.84
CA LEU A 136 10.19 -2.23 -8.48
C LEU A 136 10.05 -3.36 -7.45
N ALA A 137 8.81 -3.71 -7.10
CA ALA A 137 8.50 -4.91 -6.33
C ALA A 137 8.38 -6.10 -7.28
N LEU A 138 9.35 -7.01 -7.26
CA LEU A 138 9.39 -8.21 -8.10
C LEU A 138 8.72 -9.37 -7.36
N VAL A 139 7.47 -9.66 -7.74
CA VAL A 139 6.57 -10.53 -6.98
C VAL A 139 5.88 -11.61 -7.82
N PRO A 140 6.63 -12.36 -8.66
CA PRO A 140 6.05 -13.44 -9.43
C PRO A 140 5.51 -14.56 -8.53
N GLU A 141 4.46 -15.23 -9.00
CA GLU A 141 3.91 -16.44 -8.39
C GLU A 141 4.89 -17.61 -8.54
N LEU A 142 5.72 -17.83 -7.51
CA LEU A 142 6.75 -18.86 -7.46
C LEU A 142 6.62 -19.70 -6.18
N THR A 143 7.48 -20.71 -6.03
CA THR A 143 7.51 -21.58 -4.85
C THR A 143 8.86 -21.49 -4.17
N HIS A 144 8.87 -21.25 -2.86
CA HIS A 144 10.08 -21.30 -2.06
C HIS A 144 10.60 -22.74 -2.01
N LYS A 145 11.86 -22.93 -2.42
CA LYS A 145 12.50 -24.24 -2.58
C LYS A 145 12.46 -25.10 -1.32
N ASP A 146 12.75 -24.51 -0.16
CA ASP A 146 12.91 -25.28 1.08
C ASP A 146 11.60 -25.50 1.86
N SER A 147 10.71 -24.49 1.92
CA SER A 147 9.46 -24.57 2.68
C SER A 147 8.26 -25.03 1.84
N ALA A 148 8.41 -25.09 0.51
CA ALA A 148 7.33 -25.30 -0.46
C ALA A 148 6.18 -24.27 -0.37
N GLN A 149 6.38 -23.17 0.35
CA GLN A 149 5.40 -22.09 0.45
C GLN A 149 5.39 -21.27 -0.83
N ARG A 150 4.20 -20.75 -1.17
CA ARG A 150 4.04 -19.81 -2.28
C ARG A 150 4.78 -18.51 -1.97
N VAL A 151 5.40 -17.94 -3.00
CA VAL A 151 6.03 -16.62 -2.98
C VAL A 151 5.30 -15.78 -4.02
N ASN A 152 4.70 -14.68 -3.60
CA ASN A 152 3.94 -13.76 -4.45
C ASN A 152 3.78 -12.38 -3.80
N TYR A 153 2.93 -11.52 -4.37
CA TYR A 153 2.71 -10.17 -3.85
C TYR A 153 2.21 -10.15 -2.40
N ALA A 154 1.31 -11.06 -2.04
CA ALA A 154 0.76 -11.13 -0.68
C ALA A 154 1.82 -11.54 0.36
N THR A 155 2.68 -12.50 0.03
CA THR A 155 3.77 -12.93 0.94
C THR A 155 4.93 -11.94 0.96
N TRP A 156 5.26 -11.30 -0.16
CA TRP A 156 6.19 -10.18 -0.19
C TRP A 156 5.71 -9.06 0.75
N MET A 157 4.40 -8.75 0.70
CA MET A 157 3.75 -7.81 1.62
C MET A 157 3.58 -8.31 3.05
N SER A 158 3.91 -9.55 3.38
CA SER A 158 3.96 -10.02 4.77
C SER A 158 5.32 -9.77 5.42
N ARG A 159 6.40 -9.71 4.63
CA ARG A 159 7.77 -9.61 5.14
C ARG A 159 8.11 -8.22 5.71
N GLY A 160 8.70 -8.20 6.90
CA GLY A 160 9.10 -6.98 7.59
C GLY A 160 10.11 -6.13 6.80
N TRP A 161 11.14 -6.76 6.25
CA TRP A 161 12.14 -6.09 5.41
C TRP A 161 11.55 -5.45 4.15
N CYS A 162 10.71 -6.20 3.42
CA CYS A 162 10.06 -5.69 2.20
C CYS A 162 9.10 -4.52 2.52
N ARG A 163 8.39 -4.58 3.67
CA ARG A 163 7.58 -3.45 4.15
C ARG A 163 8.44 -2.23 4.46
N ALA A 164 9.62 -2.40 5.07
CA ALA A 164 10.52 -1.29 5.39
C ALA A 164 11.08 -0.61 4.14
N GLU A 165 11.53 -1.39 3.16
CA GLU A 165 11.96 -0.87 1.85
C GLU A 165 10.84 -0.07 1.17
N LEU A 166 9.63 -0.63 1.16
CA LEU A 166 8.44 0.02 0.60
C LEU A 166 8.11 1.32 1.34
N TRP A 167 8.16 1.32 2.67
CA TRP A 167 7.93 2.52 3.49
C TRP A 167 8.96 3.59 3.20
N CYS A 168 10.25 3.25 3.13
CA CYS A 168 11.32 4.20 2.75
C CYS A 168 11.04 4.84 1.38
N ARG A 169 10.52 4.07 0.42
CA ARG A 169 10.17 4.61 -0.90
C ARG A 169 8.97 5.55 -0.83
N LEU A 170 7.86 5.10 -0.25
CA LEU A 170 6.59 5.83 -0.24
C LEU A 170 6.64 7.08 0.65
N LEU A 171 7.45 7.03 1.71
CA LEU A 171 7.68 8.15 2.64
C LEU A 171 8.87 9.02 2.24
N SER A 172 9.56 8.72 1.13
CA SER A 172 10.64 9.58 0.64
C SER A 172 10.11 10.98 0.27
N ASN A 173 11.02 11.95 0.25
CA ASN A 173 10.73 13.32 -0.15
C ASN A 173 10.87 13.53 -1.68
N LYS A 174 10.94 12.44 -2.45
CA LYS A 174 10.96 12.50 -3.91
C LYS A 174 9.61 12.98 -4.44
N SER A 175 9.64 13.71 -5.55
CA SER A 175 8.44 14.18 -6.25
C SER A 175 7.61 13.03 -6.80
N ASP A 176 8.27 11.96 -7.24
CA ASP A 176 7.64 10.70 -7.61
C ASP A 176 8.07 9.61 -6.62
N SER A 177 7.11 9.08 -5.86
CA SER A 177 7.27 7.96 -4.94
C SER A 177 6.58 6.68 -5.41
N SER A 178 6.11 6.64 -6.67
CA SER A 178 5.41 5.48 -7.22
C SER A 178 6.27 4.23 -7.20
N VAL A 179 5.56 3.11 -7.09
CA VAL A 179 6.09 1.76 -7.01
C VAL A 179 5.49 0.96 -8.14
N ILE A 180 6.34 0.30 -8.91
CA ILE A 180 5.91 -0.65 -9.94
C ILE A 180 5.90 -2.04 -9.32
N VAL A 181 4.82 -2.77 -9.51
CA VAL A 181 4.68 -4.16 -9.07
C VAL A 181 4.75 -5.04 -10.31
N VAL A 182 5.73 -5.94 -10.36
CA VAL A 182 5.91 -6.90 -11.47
C VAL A 182 5.40 -8.26 -11.03
N HIS A 183 4.25 -8.66 -11.56
CA HIS A 183 3.60 -9.94 -11.26
C HIS A 183 4.07 -11.07 -12.18
N SER A 184 4.42 -10.75 -13.42
CA SER A 184 4.90 -11.74 -14.37
C SER A 184 5.75 -11.10 -15.47
N ALA A 185 6.22 -11.92 -16.42
CA ALA A 185 6.97 -11.44 -17.58
C ALA A 185 6.15 -10.51 -18.49
N THR A 186 4.83 -10.50 -18.36
CA THR A 186 3.90 -9.75 -19.23
C THR A 186 2.95 -8.85 -18.46
N GLU A 187 3.09 -8.77 -17.13
CA GLU A 187 2.16 -8.06 -16.27
C GLU A 187 2.89 -7.25 -15.20
N ALA A 188 2.71 -5.94 -15.25
CA ALA A 188 3.19 -4.99 -14.27
C ALA A 188 2.24 -3.80 -14.14
N GLU A 189 2.11 -3.24 -12.93
CA GLU A 189 1.20 -2.12 -12.66
C GLU A 189 1.78 -1.17 -11.61
N PHE A 190 1.22 0.04 -11.50
CA PHE A 190 1.52 0.89 -10.34
C PHE A 190 0.80 0.35 -9.10
N MET A 191 1.52 0.28 -7.99
CA MET A 191 0.98 -0.18 -6.71
C MET A 191 -0.23 0.66 -6.28
N PHE A 192 -1.28 -0.01 -5.82
CA PHE A 192 -2.44 0.64 -5.26
C PHE A 192 -2.07 1.42 -3.96
N PRO A 193 -2.35 2.74 -3.85
CA PRO A 193 -1.81 3.57 -2.76
C PRO A 193 -2.24 3.20 -1.33
N LEU A 194 -3.28 2.38 -1.14
CA LEU A 194 -3.73 1.96 0.19
C LEU A 194 -3.18 0.60 0.64
N ASP A 195 -2.56 -0.18 -0.26
CA ASP A 195 -2.15 -1.56 0.04
C ASP A 195 -1.12 -1.63 1.18
N TRP A 196 -0.32 -0.59 1.32
CA TRP A 196 0.77 -0.51 2.29
C TRP A 196 0.35 0.15 3.61
N GLN A 197 -0.65 1.04 3.63
CA GLN A 197 -1.05 1.82 4.83
C GLN A 197 -1.55 0.92 5.96
N SER A 198 -2.11 -0.24 5.64
CA SER A 198 -2.57 -1.23 6.62
C SER A 198 -1.51 -2.28 7.01
N ARG A 199 -0.29 -2.17 6.45
CA ARG A 199 0.80 -3.13 6.61
C ARG A 199 1.97 -2.49 7.32
N SER A 200 1.83 -2.35 8.64
CA SER A 200 2.90 -1.84 9.50
C SER A 200 4.12 -2.77 9.45
N ILE A 201 5.31 -2.18 9.51
CA ILE A 201 6.57 -2.92 9.68
C ILE A 201 6.54 -3.74 10.97
N VAL A 202 5.89 -3.22 12.01
CA VAL A 202 5.73 -3.86 13.33
C VAL A 202 5.09 -5.24 13.21
N ASP A 203 4.14 -5.40 12.29
CA ASP A 203 3.39 -6.66 12.07
C ASP A 203 4.03 -7.54 10.97
N GLY A 204 5.27 -7.25 10.57
CA GLY A 204 5.95 -7.97 9.50
C GLY A 204 6.54 -9.32 9.93
N ASP A 205 6.66 -10.24 9.00
CA ASP A 205 7.37 -11.51 9.22
C ASP A 205 8.88 -11.29 9.03
N PHE A 206 9.68 -11.64 10.04
CA PHE A 206 11.14 -11.54 9.99
C PHE A 206 11.76 -12.93 10.01
N THR A 207 12.70 -13.17 9.08
CA THR A 207 13.51 -14.39 9.10
C THR A 207 14.41 -14.42 10.35
N VAL A 208 14.92 -13.25 10.75
CA VAL A 208 15.70 -13.03 11.96
C VAL A 208 14.93 -12.04 12.84
N GLU A 209 14.23 -12.56 13.84
CA GLU A 209 13.33 -11.76 14.69
C GLU A 209 14.04 -10.62 15.43
N ALA A 210 15.33 -10.77 15.72
CA ALA A 210 16.15 -9.73 16.36
C ALA A 210 16.24 -8.43 15.53
N ASP A 211 16.04 -8.50 14.22
CA ASP A 211 16.09 -7.33 13.33
C ASP A 211 14.88 -6.40 13.54
N ARG A 212 13.74 -6.93 14.03
CA ARG A 212 12.45 -6.20 14.07
C ARG A 212 12.59 -4.83 14.71
N THR A 213 13.24 -4.74 15.86
CA THR A 213 13.38 -3.50 16.62
C THR A 213 14.07 -2.41 15.80
N GLU A 214 15.17 -2.76 15.13
CA GLU A 214 15.91 -1.79 14.32
C GLU A 214 15.14 -1.39 13.06
N VAL A 215 14.47 -2.36 12.40
CA VAL A 215 13.70 -2.09 11.18
C VAL A 215 12.45 -1.26 11.46
N VAL A 216 11.79 -1.48 12.60
CA VAL A 216 10.68 -0.63 13.06
C VAL A 216 11.16 0.80 13.30
N ARG A 217 12.32 0.98 13.95
CA ARG A 217 12.94 2.30 14.17
C ARG A 217 13.23 3.03 12.86
N LEU A 218 13.68 2.32 11.82
CA LEU A 218 13.85 2.90 10.48
C LEU A 218 12.53 3.43 9.91
N GLY A 219 11.44 2.68 10.08
CA GLY A 219 10.10 3.11 9.68
C GLY A 219 9.63 4.36 10.41
N GLU A 220 9.84 4.44 11.73
CA GLU A 220 9.54 5.63 12.54
C GLU A 220 10.28 6.86 12.01
N MET A 221 11.59 6.73 11.77
CA MET A 221 12.43 7.80 11.21
C MET A 221 11.93 8.27 9.83
N ALA A 222 11.49 7.35 8.97
CA ALA A 222 10.97 7.68 7.65
C ALA A 222 9.66 8.49 7.74
N VAL A 223 8.73 8.09 8.61
CA VAL A 223 7.47 8.81 8.84
C VAL A 223 7.74 10.21 9.40
N GLU A 224 8.61 10.32 10.40
CA GLU A 224 8.98 11.61 11.00
C GLU A 224 9.66 12.55 10.00
N SER A 225 10.56 12.01 9.17
CA SER A 225 11.25 12.77 8.12
C SER A 225 10.24 13.34 7.12
N LYS A 226 9.28 12.54 6.66
CA LYS A 226 8.21 12.97 5.76
C LYS A 226 7.35 14.08 6.35
N ILE A 227 6.91 13.91 7.60
CA ILE A 227 6.09 14.92 8.30
C ILE A 227 6.85 16.23 8.45
N ARG A 228 8.12 16.19 8.85
CA ARG A 228 8.97 17.37 8.99
C ARG A 228 9.17 18.09 7.65
N HIS A 229 9.47 17.35 6.59
CA HIS A 229 9.59 17.92 5.25
C HIS A 229 8.29 18.61 4.80
N LEU A 230 7.14 17.95 4.99
CA LEU A 230 5.84 18.52 4.63
C LEU A 230 5.47 19.72 5.51
N GLN A 231 5.86 19.71 6.78
CA GLN A 231 5.64 20.81 7.71
C GLN A 231 6.35 22.09 7.24
N ASP A 232 7.53 21.95 6.64
CA ASP A 232 8.40 23.06 6.24
C ASP A 232 8.17 23.50 4.79
N ARG A 233 7.92 22.56 3.87
CA ARG A 233 7.92 22.81 2.42
C ARG A 233 6.74 22.20 1.66
N GLY A 234 5.91 21.39 2.30
CA GLY A 234 4.83 20.67 1.64
C GLY A 234 3.48 21.37 1.69
N PRO A 235 2.48 20.86 0.94
CA PRO A 235 1.09 21.29 1.08
C PRO A 235 0.59 21.05 2.52
N LEU A 236 -0.13 22.02 3.07
CA LEU A 236 -0.66 21.92 4.44
C LEU A 236 -1.59 20.72 4.60
N SER A 237 -2.38 20.38 3.57
CA SER A 237 -3.26 19.20 3.58
C SER A 237 -2.48 17.90 3.75
N HIS A 238 -1.36 17.76 3.06
CA HIS A 238 -0.50 16.58 3.16
C HIS A 238 0.16 16.51 4.54
N TYR A 239 0.71 17.61 5.04
CA TYR A 239 1.23 17.65 6.41
C TYR A 239 0.19 17.17 7.42
N ARG A 240 -1.04 17.70 7.34
CA ARG A 240 -2.14 17.32 8.24
C ARG A 240 -2.51 15.84 8.10
N PHE A 241 -2.61 15.32 6.88
CA PHE A 241 -2.91 13.90 6.63
C PHE A 241 -1.86 13.00 7.29
N TRP A 242 -0.58 13.25 7.00
CA TRP A 242 0.52 12.42 7.51
C TRP A 242 0.69 12.55 9.02
N ALA A 243 0.55 13.75 9.58
CA ALA A 243 0.58 13.98 11.01
C ALA A 243 -0.57 13.27 11.76
N ALA A 244 -1.78 13.25 11.17
CA ALA A 244 -2.93 12.57 11.74
C ALA A 244 -2.83 11.04 11.64
N LEU A 245 -2.32 10.52 10.52
CA LEU A 245 -2.19 9.09 10.28
C LEU A 245 -1.00 8.46 11.03
N CYS A 246 0.02 9.25 11.37
CA CYS A 246 1.27 8.80 12.01
C CYS A 246 1.09 7.88 13.21
N PRO A 247 0.25 8.20 14.23
CA PRO A 247 0.06 7.31 15.37
C PRO A 247 -0.43 5.91 14.95
N ASN A 248 -1.34 5.84 13.97
CA ASN A 248 -1.88 4.58 13.47
C ASN A 248 -0.81 3.76 12.73
N LEU A 249 0.01 4.39 11.89
CA LEU A 249 1.12 3.72 11.18
C LEU A 249 2.12 3.09 12.16
N LEU A 250 2.46 3.84 13.21
CA LEU A 250 3.45 3.45 14.21
C LEU A 250 2.88 2.61 15.36
N ARG A 251 1.59 2.24 15.32
CA ARG A 251 0.88 1.53 16.41
C ARG A 251 0.96 2.27 17.76
N GLN A 252 1.02 3.60 17.71
CA GLN A 252 1.03 4.48 18.86
C GLN A 252 -0.37 5.05 19.10
N GLN A 253 -0.79 5.17 20.36
CA GLN A 253 -2.00 5.91 20.70
C GLN A 253 -1.65 7.37 21.00
N ARG A 254 -2.25 8.29 20.25
CA ARG A 254 -2.23 9.72 20.58
C ARG A 254 -3.66 10.18 20.82
N LYS A 255 -3.95 10.59 22.05
CA LYS A 255 -5.20 11.27 22.41
C LYS A 255 -4.90 12.70 22.78
N TRP A 256 -5.66 13.63 22.26
CA TRP A 256 -5.50 15.04 22.59
C TRP A 256 -6.25 15.32 23.90
N SER A 257 -5.52 15.80 24.92
CA SER A 257 -6.12 16.20 26.20
C SER A 257 -6.87 17.53 26.08
N GLU A 258 -6.44 18.41 25.17
CA GLU A 258 -6.96 19.77 25.02
C GLU A 258 -7.11 20.14 23.55
N MET A 259 -8.21 20.85 23.23
CA MET A 259 -8.47 21.34 21.87
C MET A 259 -7.34 22.26 21.37
N ASP A 260 -6.77 23.10 22.24
CA ASP A 260 -5.71 24.02 21.83
C ASP A 260 -4.43 23.31 21.37
N ALA A 261 -4.10 22.17 21.98
CA ALA A 261 -2.96 21.35 21.54
C ALA A 261 -3.22 20.74 20.17
N PHE A 262 -4.43 20.24 19.93
CA PHE A 262 -4.87 19.73 18.62
C PHE A 262 -4.79 20.82 17.54
N LEU A 263 -5.34 22.00 17.82
CA LEU A 263 -5.36 23.12 16.89
C LEU A 263 -3.93 23.56 16.52
N ARG A 264 -3.06 23.73 17.52
CA ARG A 264 -1.65 24.08 17.29
C ARG A 264 -0.92 23.03 16.46
N HIS A 265 -1.11 21.74 16.75
CA HIS A 265 -0.44 20.67 16.04
C HIS A 265 -0.80 20.63 14.55
N PHE A 266 -2.09 20.81 14.23
CA PHE A 266 -2.57 20.81 12.85
C PHE A 266 -2.58 22.20 12.20
N LYS A 267 -1.97 23.20 12.84
CA LYS A 267 -1.84 24.58 12.35
C LYS A 267 -3.21 25.21 12.02
N PHE A 268 -4.17 25.08 12.92
CA PHE A 268 -5.40 25.86 12.92
C PHE A 268 -5.22 27.09 13.82
N GLY A 269 -5.55 28.28 13.34
CA GLY A 269 -5.38 29.51 14.13
C GLY A 269 -6.39 29.64 15.27
N SER A 270 -7.57 29.04 15.15
CA SER A 270 -8.59 29.00 16.20
C SER A 270 -9.60 27.87 16.00
N LEU A 271 -10.40 27.57 17.02
CA LEU A 271 -11.53 26.65 16.89
C LEU A 271 -12.54 27.11 15.83
N ARG A 272 -12.80 28.42 15.75
CA ARG A 272 -13.72 29.00 14.75
C ARG A 272 -13.22 28.75 13.33
N GLU A 273 -11.93 28.96 13.08
CA GLU A 273 -11.30 28.65 11.80
C GLU A 273 -11.39 27.16 11.50
N ALA A 274 -11.02 26.30 12.45
CA ALA A 274 -11.06 24.84 12.30
C ALA A 274 -12.46 24.29 11.96
N VAL A 275 -13.52 24.87 12.53
CA VAL A 275 -14.92 24.49 12.30
C VAL A 275 -15.42 24.91 10.91
N HIS A 276 -14.88 26.00 10.36
CA HIS A 276 -15.27 26.55 9.06
C HIS A 276 -14.29 26.21 7.93
N ASP A 277 -13.21 25.49 8.22
CA ASP A 277 -12.24 25.03 7.23
C ASP A 277 -12.88 24.02 6.26
N ASP A 278 -12.89 24.39 4.99
CA ASP A 278 -13.43 23.62 3.87
C ASP A 278 -12.32 22.98 3.02
N THR A 279 -11.07 23.02 3.47
CA THR A 279 -9.98 22.27 2.84
C THR A 279 -10.14 20.77 3.05
N GLY A 280 -9.64 19.96 2.11
CA GLY A 280 -9.80 18.51 2.15
C GLY A 280 -9.29 17.86 3.45
N MET A 281 -8.27 18.40 4.10
CA MET A 281 -7.82 17.98 5.44
C MET A 281 -8.17 19.03 6.49
N ASN A 282 -9.47 19.18 6.76
CA ASN A 282 -9.98 20.02 7.84
C ASN A 282 -9.87 19.33 9.21
N ALA A 283 -10.33 20.02 10.27
CA ALA A 283 -10.22 19.54 11.64
C ALA A 283 -10.96 18.22 11.89
N VAL A 284 -12.12 18.00 11.25
CA VAL A 284 -12.86 16.74 11.36
C VAL A 284 -12.03 15.60 10.77
N MET A 285 -11.44 15.79 9.58
CA MET A 285 -10.60 14.79 8.95
C MET A 285 -9.33 14.49 9.78
N CYS A 286 -8.66 15.51 10.31
CA CYS A 286 -7.53 15.31 11.22
C CYS A 286 -7.92 14.47 12.45
N ALA A 287 -9.07 14.72 13.05
CA ALA A 287 -9.57 13.95 14.18
C ALA A 287 -9.95 12.51 13.81
N VAL A 288 -10.57 12.31 12.63
CA VAL A 288 -10.87 10.96 12.09
C VAL A 288 -9.60 10.15 11.88
N PHE A 289 -8.60 10.69 11.18
CA PHE A 289 -7.36 9.97 10.90
C PHE A 289 -6.50 9.74 12.14
N SER A 290 -6.63 10.61 13.15
CA SER A 290 -6.00 10.43 14.47
C SER A 290 -6.74 9.43 15.37
N GLY A 291 -7.96 9.02 15.01
CA GLY A 291 -8.81 8.17 15.85
C GLY A 291 -9.34 8.86 17.12
N ASP A 292 -9.37 10.20 17.17
CA ASP A 292 -9.74 10.94 18.38
C ASP A 292 -11.24 11.25 18.45
N THR A 293 -11.98 10.35 19.11
CA THR A 293 -13.44 10.50 19.29
C THR A 293 -13.85 11.66 20.19
N ASN A 294 -12.97 12.12 21.09
CA ASN A 294 -13.25 13.25 21.97
C ASN A 294 -13.21 14.55 21.17
N ILE A 295 -12.16 14.76 20.37
CA ILE A 295 -12.07 15.92 19.49
C ILE A 295 -13.21 15.93 18.47
N LEU A 296 -13.60 14.77 17.91
CA LEU A 296 -14.76 14.68 17.02
C LEU A 296 -16.05 15.20 17.67
N ARG A 297 -16.34 14.79 18.91
CA ARG A 297 -17.52 15.26 19.66
C ARG A 297 -17.44 16.75 19.99
N LEU A 298 -16.25 17.27 20.31
CA LEU A 298 -16.04 18.71 20.57
C LEU A 298 -16.24 19.56 19.30
N LEU A 299 -15.73 19.11 18.16
CA LEU A 299 -15.91 19.77 16.87
C LEU A 299 -17.40 19.77 16.47
N ALA A 300 -18.09 18.64 16.63
CA ALA A 300 -19.52 18.54 16.36
C ALA A 300 -20.34 19.46 17.29
N GLY A 301 -20.01 19.51 18.58
CA GLY A 301 -20.64 20.44 19.54
C GLY A 301 -20.41 21.91 19.17
N SER A 302 -19.30 22.20 18.48
CA SER A 302 -18.96 23.51 17.92
C SER A 302 -19.56 23.76 16.53
N ARG A 303 -20.44 22.87 16.05
CA ARG A 303 -21.13 22.93 14.75
C ARG A 303 -20.23 22.73 13.53
N ALA A 304 -19.15 21.96 13.66
CA ALA A 304 -18.38 21.50 12.50
C ALA A 304 -19.25 20.63 11.57
N ASN A 305 -19.00 20.72 10.26
CA ASN A 305 -19.69 19.89 9.27
C ASN A 305 -19.12 18.46 9.28
N MET A 306 -19.86 17.51 9.88
CA MET A 306 -19.48 16.09 9.93
C MET A 306 -19.61 15.36 8.59
N ASN A 307 -20.22 16.00 7.59
CA ASN A 307 -20.40 15.49 6.23
C ASN A 307 -19.46 16.16 5.24
N HIS A 308 -18.40 16.81 5.72
CA HIS A 308 -17.34 17.32 4.86
C HIS A 308 -16.73 16.20 4.00
N THR A 309 -16.34 16.55 2.78
CA THR A 309 -15.79 15.62 1.80
C THR A 309 -14.34 15.95 1.46
N LEU A 310 -13.51 14.92 1.42
CA LEU A 310 -12.11 14.99 0.98
C LEU A 310 -11.99 15.56 -0.44
N THR A 311 -10.90 16.30 -0.66
CA THR A 311 -10.43 16.72 -1.99
C THR A 311 -8.90 16.75 -2.02
N GLY A 312 -8.31 16.37 -3.16
CA GLY A 312 -6.88 16.56 -3.42
C GLY A 312 -5.96 15.64 -2.62
N LEU A 313 -6.42 14.40 -2.36
CA LEU A 313 -5.65 13.32 -1.74
C LEU A 313 -5.68 12.03 -2.60
N ASN A 314 -5.91 12.16 -3.91
CA ASN A 314 -6.08 11.03 -4.84
C ASN A 314 -4.83 10.16 -4.87
N GLU A 315 -3.65 10.79 -4.87
CA GLU A 315 -2.33 10.18 -4.81
C GLU A 315 -2.07 9.38 -3.52
N LEU A 316 -2.78 9.71 -2.44
CA LEU A 316 -2.76 8.96 -1.17
C LEU A 316 -3.84 7.87 -1.12
N GLY A 317 -4.55 7.67 -2.24
CA GLY A 317 -5.59 6.68 -2.40
C GLY A 317 -6.93 7.11 -1.86
N TYR A 318 -7.22 8.42 -1.70
CA TYR A 318 -8.54 8.92 -1.29
C TYR A 318 -9.14 9.78 -2.40
N TYR A 319 -10.29 9.36 -2.92
CA TYR A 319 -10.94 10.07 -4.01
C TYR A 319 -11.60 11.34 -3.52
N ASP A 320 -11.65 12.34 -4.38
CA ASP A 320 -12.49 13.51 -4.13
C ASP A 320 -13.93 13.08 -3.83
N THR A 321 -14.62 13.86 -3.01
CA THR A 321 -16.02 13.65 -2.56
C THR A 321 -16.25 12.53 -1.54
N GLN A 322 -15.21 11.82 -1.10
CA GLN A 322 -15.36 10.87 0.01
C GLN A 322 -15.66 11.60 1.33
N THR A 323 -16.72 11.22 2.04
CA THR A 323 -17.08 11.83 3.33
C THR A 323 -16.13 11.41 4.45
N ALA A 324 -16.14 12.14 5.57
CA ALA A 324 -15.40 11.75 6.79
C ALA A 324 -15.68 10.31 7.24
N LEU A 325 -16.95 9.86 7.17
CA LEU A 325 -17.33 8.49 7.50
C LEU A 325 -16.74 7.47 6.52
N MET A 326 -16.71 7.78 5.22
CA MET A 326 -16.05 6.91 4.23
C MET A 326 -14.55 6.82 4.47
N ALA A 327 -13.88 7.94 4.74
CA ALA A 327 -12.46 7.96 5.05
C ALA A 327 -12.17 7.09 6.29
N ALA A 328 -12.90 7.30 7.39
CA ALA A 328 -12.77 6.48 8.60
C ALA A 328 -12.89 4.98 8.31
N THR A 329 -13.91 4.62 7.51
CA THR A 329 -14.18 3.22 7.15
C THR A 329 -13.05 2.63 6.29
N LYS A 330 -12.63 3.37 5.26
CA LYS A 330 -11.59 2.97 4.29
C LYS A 330 -10.23 2.78 4.95
N SER A 331 -9.89 3.68 5.89
CA SER A 331 -8.63 3.70 6.64
C SER A 331 -8.60 2.73 7.82
N ARG A 332 -9.61 1.85 7.96
CA ARG A 332 -9.68 0.84 9.03
C ARG A 332 -9.67 1.46 10.44
N GLN A 333 -10.24 2.66 10.61
CA GLN A 333 -10.38 3.27 11.93
C GLN A 333 -11.20 2.38 12.86
N ASP A 334 -10.99 2.50 14.17
CA ASP A 334 -11.77 1.73 15.14
C ASP A 334 -13.27 2.02 15.03
N VAL A 335 -14.08 1.02 15.39
CA VAL A 335 -15.56 1.11 15.35
C VAL A 335 -16.06 2.32 16.15
N ASP A 336 -15.36 2.68 17.23
CA ASP A 336 -15.69 3.84 18.06
C ASP A 336 -15.60 5.17 17.31
N VAL A 337 -14.71 5.29 16.31
CA VAL A 337 -14.61 6.48 15.46
C VAL A 337 -15.82 6.59 14.54
N LEU A 338 -16.24 5.47 13.94
CA LEU A 338 -17.44 5.42 13.10
C LEU A 338 -18.69 5.71 13.94
N ALA A 339 -18.79 5.11 15.13
CA ALA A 339 -19.88 5.36 16.08
C ALA A 339 -19.95 6.84 16.47
N ALA A 340 -18.82 7.45 16.85
CA ALA A 340 -18.76 8.87 17.19
C ALA A 340 -19.19 9.78 16.02
N LEU A 341 -18.78 9.47 14.78
CA LEU A 341 -19.23 10.22 13.60
C LEU A 341 -20.77 10.13 13.42
N LEU A 342 -21.33 8.92 13.56
CA LEU A 342 -22.77 8.68 13.42
C LEU A 342 -23.58 9.34 14.55
N GLU A 343 -23.10 9.29 15.79
CA GLU A 343 -23.64 10.04 16.94
C GLU A 343 -23.65 11.56 16.66
N CYS A 344 -22.58 12.05 16.02
CA CYS A 344 -22.42 13.44 15.60
C CYS A 344 -23.15 13.78 14.29
N ARG A 345 -24.11 12.95 13.85
CA ARG A 345 -24.96 13.17 12.67
C ARG A 345 -24.22 13.17 11.32
N ALA A 346 -23.12 12.42 11.21
CA ALA A 346 -22.62 12.02 9.90
C ALA A 346 -23.69 11.21 9.15
N ASP A 347 -23.86 11.48 7.86
CA ASP A 347 -24.79 10.78 6.99
C ASP A 347 -24.22 9.39 6.65
N VAL A 348 -24.86 8.38 7.22
CA VAL A 348 -24.54 6.96 6.98
C VAL A 348 -24.67 6.57 5.51
N ASN A 349 -25.54 7.27 4.76
CA ASN A 349 -25.86 7.00 3.36
C ASN A 349 -25.24 8.02 2.40
N GLY A 350 -24.36 8.91 2.91
CA GLY A 350 -23.56 9.76 2.05
C GLY A 350 -22.84 8.91 1.00
N CYS A 351 -22.78 9.40 -0.24
CA CYS A 351 -22.15 8.70 -1.37
C CYS A 351 -21.14 9.61 -2.07
N ALA A 352 -19.99 9.05 -2.44
CA ALA A 352 -19.02 9.75 -3.27
C ALA A 352 -19.59 9.91 -4.70
N ARG A 353 -18.93 10.72 -5.52
CA ARG A 353 -19.25 10.90 -6.95
C ARG A 353 -19.29 9.58 -7.73
N THR A 354 -18.53 8.59 -7.29
CA THR A 354 -18.50 7.22 -7.82
C THR A 354 -19.74 6.39 -7.45
N GLY A 355 -20.64 6.90 -6.60
CA GLY A 355 -21.77 6.16 -6.05
C GLY A 355 -21.40 5.20 -4.90
N LEU A 356 -20.12 5.14 -4.51
CA LEU A 356 -19.67 4.29 -3.41
C LEU A 356 -20.09 4.87 -2.05
N THR A 357 -20.56 4.01 -1.16
CA THR A 357 -21.00 4.35 0.19
C THR A 357 -19.96 3.93 1.23
N SER A 358 -20.10 4.40 2.48
CA SER A 358 -19.28 3.91 3.60
C SER A 358 -19.39 2.39 3.76
N LEU A 359 -20.59 1.81 3.60
CA LEU A 359 -20.78 0.36 3.71
C LEU A 359 -19.97 -0.44 2.69
N TYR A 360 -19.85 0.02 1.43
CA TYR A 360 -18.98 -0.59 0.42
C TYR A 360 -17.50 -0.61 0.84
N LEU A 361 -17.07 0.44 1.54
CA LEU A 361 -15.68 0.61 1.98
C LEU A 361 -15.36 -0.15 3.28
N SER A 362 -16.32 -0.90 3.85
CA SER A 362 -16.14 -1.66 5.09
C SER A 362 -14.91 -2.57 5.04
N ARG A 363 -14.17 -2.59 6.15
CA ARG A 363 -12.93 -3.37 6.29
C ARG A 363 -12.99 -4.41 7.39
N THR A 364 -13.92 -4.27 8.33
CA THR A 364 -14.12 -5.17 9.47
C THR A 364 -15.59 -5.52 9.64
N PRO A 365 -15.92 -6.65 10.29
CA PRO A 365 -17.30 -6.97 10.68
C PRO A 365 -17.94 -5.89 11.55
N GLY A 366 -17.13 -5.23 12.39
CA GLY A 366 -17.58 -4.13 13.24
C GLY A 366 -18.09 -2.92 12.45
N HIS A 367 -17.42 -2.56 11.35
CA HIS A 367 -17.89 -1.49 10.46
C HIS A 367 -19.25 -1.84 9.85
N VAL A 368 -19.40 -3.06 9.35
CA VAL A 368 -20.66 -3.54 8.78
C VAL A 368 -21.78 -3.44 9.81
N LYS A 369 -21.53 -3.92 11.03
CA LYS A 369 -22.50 -3.90 12.12
C LYS A 369 -22.95 -2.49 12.47
N ILE A 370 -22.03 -1.58 12.80
CA ILE A 370 -22.39 -0.22 13.24
C ILE A 370 -23.11 0.56 12.13
N LEU A 371 -22.67 0.43 10.88
CA LEU A 371 -23.31 1.11 9.75
C LEU A 371 -24.74 0.62 9.54
N LEU A 372 -24.97 -0.70 9.61
CA LEU A 372 -26.32 -1.27 9.46
C LEU A 372 -27.23 -0.95 10.65
N GLU A 373 -26.71 -0.90 11.89
CA GLU A 373 -27.44 -0.44 13.07
C GLU A 373 -27.94 1.01 12.91
N HIS A 374 -27.14 1.85 12.24
CA HIS A 374 -27.50 3.21 11.88
C HIS A 374 -28.26 3.34 10.55
N ARG A 375 -28.79 2.24 9.99
CA ARG A 375 -29.64 2.21 8.78
C ARG A 375 -28.91 2.56 7.49
N ALA A 376 -27.66 2.11 7.33
CA ALA A 376 -26.99 2.12 6.03
C ALA A 376 -27.78 1.32 4.99
N ASN A 377 -27.93 1.89 3.80
CA ASN A 377 -28.44 1.20 2.63
C ASN A 377 -27.46 0.12 2.20
N MET A 378 -27.98 -1.06 1.85
CA MET A 378 -27.19 -2.20 1.44
C MET A 378 -27.55 -2.62 0.01
N PRO A 379 -27.10 -1.87 -1.01
CA PRO A 379 -27.23 -2.28 -2.40
C PRO A 379 -26.33 -3.48 -2.72
N ASP A 380 -26.67 -4.24 -3.75
CA ASP A 380 -26.01 -5.52 -4.09
C ASP A 380 -24.49 -5.36 -4.33
N TYR A 381 -24.03 -4.21 -4.83
CA TYR A 381 -22.61 -3.96 -5.10
C TYR A 381 -21.72 -3.83 -3.85
N VAL A 382 -22.30 -3.61 -2.66
CA VAL A 382 -21.56 -3.50 -1.38
C VAL A 382 -20.69 -4.72 -1.11
N LEU A 383 -21.16 -5.91 -1.48
CA LEU A 383 -20.42 -7.15 -1.27
C LEU A 383 -19.09 -7.17 -2.05
N GLY A 384 -19.04 -6.49 -3.20
CA GLY A 384 -17.83 -6.38 -4.02
C GLY A 384 -16.69 -5.73 -3.26
N GLY A 385 -16.94 -4.58 -2.62
CA GLY A 385 -15.90 -3.86 -1.87
C GLY A 385 -15.34 -4.65 -0.68
N ALA A 386 -16.20 -5.33 0.08
CA ALA A 386 -15.76 -6.22 1.16
C ALA A 386 -15.02 -7.44 0.63
N ALA A 387 -15.49 -8.03 -0.48
CA ALA A 387 -14.85 -9.19 -1.07
C ALA A 387 -13.45 -8.87 -1.62
N SER A 388 -13.28 -7.66 -2.19
CA SER A 388 -12.01 -7.19 -2.71
C SER A 388 -10.97 -6.95 -1.62
N PHE A 389 -11.33 -6.17 -0.59
CA PHE A 389 -10.36 -5.50 0.27
C PHE A 389 -10.47 -5.84 1.77
N ALA A 390 -11.47 -6.63 2.17
CA ALA A 390 -11.67 -7.00 3.58
C ALA A 390 -11.36 -8.47 3.83
N CYS A 391 -11.48 -8.90 5.09
CA CYS A 391 -11.37 -10.31 5.45
C CYS A 391 -12.69 -11.07 5.18
N PRO A 392 -12.64 -12.42 5.07
CA PRO A 392 -13.83 -13.25 4.89
C PRO A 392 -14.91 -13.03 5.96
N ASP A 393 -14.53 -12.68 7.19
CA ASP A 393 -15.49 -12.38 8.26
C ASP A 393 -16.35 -11.14 7.96
N THR A 394 -15.79 -10.13 7.29
CA THR A 394 -16.54 -8.94 6.87
C THR A 394 -17.56 -9.31 5.79
N VAL A 395 -17.18 -10.17 4.85
CA VAL A 395 -18.07 -10.72 3.83
C VAL A 395 -19.18 -11.55 4.49
N LYS A 396 -18.83 -12.39 5.47
CA LYS A 396 -19.78 -13.18 6.26
C LYS A 396 -20.77 -12.31 7.03
N ALA A 397 -20.32 -11.18 7.57
CA ALA A 397 -21.19 -10.21 8.23
C ALA A 397 -22.25 -9.66 7.27
N LEU A 398 -21.86 -9.21 6.08
CA LEU A 398 -22.80 -8.73 5.05
C LEU A 398 -23.81 -9.82 4.62
N LEU A 399 -23.33 -11.05 4.41
CA LEU A 399 -24.18 -12.18 4.04
C LEU A 399 -25.20 -12.51 5.14
N SER A 400 -24.79 -12.42 6.42
CA SER A 400 -25.68 -12.63 7.57
C SER A 400 -26.79 -11.58 7.66
N HIS A 401 -26.57 -10.39 7.11
CA HIS A 401 -27.56 -9.33 6.98
C HIS A 401 -28.39 -9.39 5.69
N ARG A 402 -28.41 -10.55 5.01
CA ARG A 402 -29.20 -10.83 3.79
C ARG A 402 -28.70 -10.13 2.52
N CYS A 403 -27.42 -9.76 2.45
CA CYS A 403 -26.81 -9.35 1.19
C CYS A 403 -26.79 -10.54 0.21
N ASP A 404 -27.22 -10.35 -1.04
CA ASP A 404 -27.36 -11.44 -2.02
C ASP A 404 -26.08 -11.66 -2.82
N ALA A 405 -25.34 -12.72 -2.48
CA ALA A 405 -24.13 -13.12 -3.21
C ALA A 405 -24.36 -13.50 -4.67
N ARG A 406 -25.62 -13.74 -5.11
CA ARG A 406 -25.94 -14.10 -6.50
C ARG A 406 -26.03 -12.91 -7.43
N LYS A 407 -26.31 -11.73 -6.88
CA LYS A 407 -26.52 -10.47 -7.62
C LYS A 407 -25.32 -9.54 -7.55
N ALA A 408 -24.51 -9.72 -6.50
CA ALA A 408 -23.27 -9.02 -6.37
C ALA A 408 -22.24 -9.66 -7.32
N ALA A 409 -21.66 -8.87 -8.22
CA ALA A 409 -20.47 -9.23 -9.00
C ALA A 409 -19.21 -9.39 -8.10
N ALA A 410 -19.36 -9.95 -6.91
CA ALA A 410 -18.34 -10.07 -5.87
C ALA A 410 -17.23 -11.02 -6.28
N LEU A 411 -17.51 -12.08 -7.07
CA LEU A 411 -16.47 -12.94 -7.62
C LEU A 411 -15.58 -12.20 -8.63
N HIS A 412 -16.17 -11.31 -9.46
CA HIS A 412 -15.39 -10.42 -10.33
C HIS A 412 -14.50 -9.49 -9.49
N ALA A 413 -15.07 -8.92 -8.42
CA ALA A 413 -14.34 -8.03 -7.52
C ALA A 413 -13.16 -8.75 -6.82
N VAL A 414 -13.31 -10.05 -6.50
CA VAL A 414 -12.20 -10.88 -5.99
C VAL A 414 -11.15 -11.12 -7.07
N ALA A 415 -11.56 -11.53 -8.27
CA ALA A 415 -10.62 -11.82 -9.35
C ALA A 415 -9.79 -10.59 -9.76
N MET A 416 -10.42 -9.41 -9.77
CA MET A 416 -9.81 -8.18 -10.29
C MET A 416 -9.06 -7.39 -9.23
N LEU A 417 -9.57 -7.31 -7.99
CA LEU A 417 -9.13 -6.29 -7.02
C LEU A 417 -8.51 -6.89 -5.74
N SER A 418 -8.39 -8.21 -5.64
CA SER A 418 -7.91 -8.90 -4.43
C SER A 418 -6.46 -9.39 -4.51
N ARG A 419 -5.64 -8.89 -5.45
CA ARG A 419 -4.22 -9.32 -5.58
C ARG A 419 -3.43 -9.12 -4.29
N SER A 420 -3.66 -8.01 -3.59
CA SER A 420 -3.05 -7.72 -2.30
C SER A 420 -3.71 -8.48 -1.14
N ASN A 421 -4.92 -9.01 -1.33
CA ASN A 421 -5.67 -9.68 -0.29
C ASN A 421 -5.25 -11.15 -0.18
N GLY A 422 -4.37 -11.45 0.78
CA GLY A 422 -3.94 -12.82 1.08
C GLY A 422 -5.06 -13.79 1.49
N ARG A 423 -6.29 -13.30 1.70
CA ARG A 423 -7.48 -14.09 2.02
C ARG A 423 -8.50 -14.16 0.86
N ALA A 424 -8.13 -13.71 -0.35
CA ALA A 424 -8.97 -13.74 -1.53
C ALA A 424 -9.56 -15.14 -1.82
N LEU A 425 -8.75 -16.19 -1.66
CA LEU A 425 -9.19 -17.57 -1.88
C LEU A 425 -10.26 -18.01 -0.88
N GLU A 426 -10.11 -17.64 0.41
CA GLU A 426 -11.10 -17.94 1.45
C GLU A 426 -12.40 -17.19 1.18
N THR A 427 -12.29 -15.92 0.76
CA THR A 427 -13.43 -15.11 0.33
C THR A 427 -14.15 -15.73 -0.87
N ALA A 428 -13.42 -16.17 -1.90
CA ALA A 428 -14.02 -16.82 -3.07
C ALA A 428 -14.75 -18.11 -2.68
N LYS A 429 -14.14 -18.95 -1.84
CA LYS A 429 -14.78 -20.17 -1.30
C LYS A 429 -16.06 -19.83 -0.52
N LEU A 430 -16.03 -18.79 0.30
CA LEU A 430 -17.20 -18.32 1.06
C LEU A 430 -18.33 -17.87 0.13
N LEU A 431 -18.03 -17.08 -0.90
CA LEU A 431 -19.00 -16.61 -1.88
C LEU A 431 -19.62 -17.78 -2.67
N LEU A 432 -18.81 -18.74 -3.11
CA LEU A 432 -19.28 -19.95 -3.80
C LEU A 432 -20.18 -20.81 -2.90
N ALA A 433 -19.86 -20.95 -1.62
CA ALA A 433 -20.72 -21.63 -0.65
C ALA A 433 -22.08 -20.93 -0.49
N HIS A 434 -22.14 -19.62 -0.73
CA HIS A 434 -23.38 -18.83 -0.76
C HIS A 434 -23.98 -18.70 -2.17
N ARG A 435 -23.59 -19.60 -3.09
CA ARG A 435 -24.10 -19.72 -4.46
C ARG A 435 -23.84 -18.50 -5.35
N ALA A 436 -22.75 -17.76 -5.12
CA ALA A 436 -22.28 -16.78 -6.09
C ALA A 436 -22.05 -17.47 -7.44
N ASN A 437 -22.49 -16.82 -8.53
CA ASN A 437 -22.44 -17.41 -9.85
C ASN A 437 -21.05 -17.24 -10.47
N VAL A 438 -20.29 -18.33 -10.58
CA VAL A 438 -18.95 -18.33 -11.20
C VAL A 438 -19.00 -18.02 -12.70
N ASN A 439 -20.14 -18.25 -13.36
CA ASN A 439 -20.36 -17.97 -14.77
C ASN A 439 -21.12 -16.66 -14.98
N GLU A 440 -21.24 -15.82 -13.95
CA GLU A 440 -21.81 -14.50 -14.12
C GLU A 440 -20.97 -13.74 -15.14
N THR A 441 -21.63 -13.20 -16.16
CA THR A 441 -20.98 -12.32 -17.13
C THR A 441 -21.41 -10.89 -16.82
N HIS A 442 -20.45 -10.03 -16.48
CA HIS A 442 -20.70 -8.60 -16.43
C HIS A 442 -20.23 -7.96 -17.74
N GLN A 443 -21.06 -7.13 -18.37
CA GLN A 443 -20.52 -6.24 -19.39
C GLN A 443 -19.77 -5.13 -18.68
N PRO A 444 -18.44 -5.07 -18.81
CA PRO A 444 -17.71 -3.98 -18.19
C PRO A 444 -18.18 -2.66 -18.80
N MET A 445 -18.46 -1.69 -17.94
CA MET A 445 -18.86 -0.33 -18.34
C MET A 445 -17.76 0.66 -17.97
N GLY A 446 -17.56 1.68 -18.81
CA GLY A 446 -16.53 2.70 -18.60
C GLY A 446 -15.12 2.09 -18.55
N GLU A 447 -14.31 2.54 -17.60
CA GLU A 447 -12.91 2.13 -17.39
C GLU A 447 -12.70 0.63 -17.22
N MET A 448 -13.69 -0.09 -16.66
CA MET A 448 -13.66 -1.56 -16.57
C MET A 448 -13.53 -2.24 -17.94
N THR A 449 -14.00 -1.59 -19.01
CA THR A 449 -13.98 -2.15 -20.37
C THR A 449 -12.56 -2.27 -20.89
N TRP A 450 -11.75 -1.25 -20.62
CA TRP A 450 -10.35 -1.24 -21.01
C TRP A 450 -9.57 -2.30 -20.23
N TYR A 451 -9.81 -2.45 -18.93
CA TYR A 451 -9.11 -3.46 -18.11
C TYR A 451 -9.43 -4.88 -18.58
N CYS A 452 -10.70 -5.21 -18.78
CA CYS A 452 -11.11 -6.54 -19.25
C CYS A 452 -10.54 -6.88 -20.64
N ARG A 453 -10.33 -5.87 -21.50
CA ARG A 453 -9.75 -6.06 -22.84
C ARG A 453 -8.23 -6.28 -22.83
N ASN A 454 -7.53 -5.67 -21.88
CA ASN A 454 -6.05 -5.70 -21.84
C ASN A 454 -5.48 -6.73 -20.85
N PHE A 455 -6.25 -7.08 -19.80
CA PHE A 455 -5.80 -7.96 -18.71
C PHE A 455 -6.74 -9.14 -18.43
N GLY A 456 -7.94 -9.17 -19.04
CA GLY A 456 -8.96 -10.20 -18.80
C GLY A 456 -8.79 -11.50 -19.59
N THR A 457 -7.76 -11.61 -20.42
CA THR A 457 -7.41 -12.83 -21.17
C THR A 457 -6.10 -13.40 -20.65
N GLY A 458 -6.17 -14.11 -19.53
CA GLY A 458 -5.08 -14.88 -18.94
C GLY A 458 -5.56 -16.28 -18.61
#